data_AF-A0A8X6SVP6-F1
#
_entry.id   AF-A0A8X6SVP6-F1
#
_cell.length_a   1.000
_cell.length_b   1.000
_cell.length_c   1.000
_cell.angle_alpha   90.00
_cell.angle_beta   90.00
_cell.angle_gamma   90.00
#
_symmetry.space_group_name_H-M   'P 1'
#
loop_
_entity.id
_entity.type
_entity.pdbx_description
1 polymer ?
#
loop_
_entity_poly.entity_id
_entity_poly.type
_entity_poly.pdbx_seq_one_letter_code
_entity_poly.pdbx_strand_id
1 'polypeptide(L)'
;MQEYEQLGQMQEVTAENDNPKMNYFLPHHGVCRPEKSTAKVRVVFNVFSPTDDGLSLNDIQLNGGVIQDDLYAQMIRFCTFRYALTADIKKMYRMILIV
;
A
#
# COMPACT_ATOMS: atom_id res chain seq x y z
N MET A 1 3.88 7.16 12.02
CA MET A 1 3.00 6.06 12.44
C MET A 1 1.68 6.57 13.01
N GLN A 2 1.67 7.60 13.86
CA GLN A 2 0.46 8.26 14.38
C GLN A 2 -0.67 8.53 13.36
N GLU A 3 -0.35 9.01 12.14
CA GLU A 3 -1.36 9.20 11.08
C GLU A 3 -2.11 7.91 10.72
N TYR A 4 -1.45 6.75 10.76
CA TYR A 4 -2.09 5.47 10.49
C TYR A 4 -3.03 5.06 11.64
N GLU A 5 -2.61 5.23 12.88
CA GLU A 5 -3.42 4.94 14.07
C GLU A 5 -4.68 5.82 14.13
N GLN A 6 -4.51 7.14 13.93
CA GLN A 6 -5.64 8.09 13.92
C GLN A 6 -6.67 7.79 12.81
N LEU A 7 -6.22 7.20 11.71
CA LEU A 7 -7.09 6.78 10.60
C LEU A 7 -7.66 5.38 10.79
N GLY A 8 -7.36 4.68 11.91
CA GLY A 8 -7.79 3.30 12.15
C GLY A 8 -7.14 2.28 11.20
N GLN A 9 -6.00 2.62 10.59
CA GLN A 9 -5.29 1.80 9.60
C GLN A 9 -4.15 0.99 10.23
N MET A 10 -3.89 1.19 11.52
CA MET A 10 -2.85 0.55 12.30
C MET A 10 -3.28 0.56 13.76
N GLN A 11 -2.93 -0.49 14.49
CA GLN A 11 -3.13 -0.57 15.93
C GLN A 11 -1.84 -1.06 16.58
N GLU A 12 -1.57 -0.58 17.78
CA GLU A 12 -0.50 -1.10 18.61
C GLU A 12 -0.80 -2.57 18.99
N VAL A 13 0.21 -3.43 18.86
CA VAL A 13 0.11 -4.81 19.30
C VAL A 13 0.18 -4.84 20.83
N THR A 14 -0.89 -5.29 21.48
CA THR A 14 -0.97 -5.47 22.92
C THR A 14 -0.62 -6.90 23.32
N ALA A 15 -0.28 -7.14 24.59
CA ALA A 15 -0.01 -8.48 25.11
C ALA A 15 -1.20 -9.46 24.93
N GLU A 16 -2.42 -8.94 24.77
CA GLU A 16 -3.64 -9.72 24.53
C GLU A 16 -3.72 -10.22 23.07
N ASN A 17 -3.15 -9.46 22.13
CA ASN A 17 -3.19 -9.76 20.69
C ASN A 17 -1.84 -10.24 20.15
N ASP A 18 -0.80 -10.27 20.98
CA ASP A 18 0.50 -10.83 20.64
C ASP A 18 0.43 -12.36 20.63
N ASN A 19 0.67 -12.97 19.46
CA ASN A 19 0.74 -14.41 19.32
C ASN A 19 2.21 -14.83 19.18
N PRO A 20 2.88 -15.24 20.28
CA PRO A 20 4.31 -15.52 20.26
C PRO A 20 4.69 -16.70 19.34
N LYS A 21 3.72 -17.48 18.86
CA LYS A 21 3.96 -18.60 17.94
C LYS A 21 3.94 -18.20 16.47
N MET A 22 3.35 -17.06 16.11
CA MET A 22 3.13 -16.70 14.70
C MET A 22 3.07 -15.18 14.55
N ASN A 23 4.25 -14.57 14.46
CA ASN A 23 4.42 -13.14 14.25
C ASN A 23 5.24 -12.89 12.98
N TYR A 24 4.73 -12.01 12.12
CA TYR A 24 5.44 -11.60 10.91
C TYR A 24 5.77 -10.12 11.00
N PHE A 25 7.02 -9.80 10.66
CA PHE A 25 7.51 -8.42 10.68
C PHE A 25 7.79 -7.95 9.27
N LEU A 26 7.29 -6.75 8.96
CA LEU A 26 7.53 -6.09 7.68
C LEU A 26 8.44 -4.88 7.92
N PRO A 27 9.73 -4.94 7.51
CA PRO A 27 10.64 -3.82 7.68
C PRO A 27 10.12 -2.58 6.97
N HIS A 28 10.32 -1.40 7.55
CA HIS A 28 9.92 -0.15 6.93
C HIS A 28 11.00 0.92 7.08
N HIS A 29 11.04 1.86 6.14
CA HIS A 29 11.95 3.00 6.19
C HIS A 29 11.27 4.27 5.65
N GLY A 30 11.76 5.44 6.11
CA GLY A 30 11.28 6.73 5.66
C GLY A 30 12.04 7.21 4.43
N VAL A 31 11.31 7.61 3.39
CA VAL A 31 11.85 8.25 2.19
C VAL A 31 11.43 9.72 2.18
N CYS A 32 12.40 10.61 2.10
CA CYS A 32 12.18 12.04 1.92
C CYS A 32 12.63 12.47 0.51
N ARG A 33 11.86 13.36 -0.13
CA ARG A 33 12.25 14.01 -1.38
C ARG A 33 12.36 15.51 -1.14
N PRO A 34 13.57 16.02 -0.81
CA PRO A 34 13.77 17.40 -0.39
C PRO A 34 13.46 18.43 -1.49
N GLU A 35 13.48 18.01 -2.76
CA GLU A 35 13.20 18.84 -3.93
C GLU A 35 11.71 19.20 -4.12
N LYS A 36 10.80 18.61 -3.34
CA LYS A 36 9.37 18.93 -3.41
C LYS A 36 8.99 19.96 -2.34
N SER A 37 8.14 20.93 -2.70
CA SER A 37 7.68 22.00 -1.80
C SER A 37 7.05 21.50 -0.49
N THR A 38 6.54 20.28 -0.50
CA THR A 38 6.09 19.56 0.69
C THR A 38 7.10 18.46 0.99
N ALA A 39 8.11 18.75 1.82
CA ALA A 39 9.12 17.78 2.26
C ALA A 39 8.53 16.70 3.21
N LYS A 40 7.39 16.10 2.84
CA LYS A 40 6.71 15.07 3.64
C LYS A 40 7.45 13.74 3.51
N VAL A 41 7.87 13.19 4.65
CA VAL A 41 8.42 11.83 4.74
C VAL A 41 7.32 10.81 4.37
N ARG A 42 7.66 9.87 3.48
CA ARG A 42 6.80 8.74 3.11
C ARG A 42 7.37 7.47 3.70
N VAL A 43 6.52 6.66 4.35
CA VAL A 43 6.93 5.34 4.86
C VAL A 43 6.83 4.34 3.71
N VAL A 44 7.89 3.56 3.51
CA VAL A 44 7.95 2.44 2.57
C VAL A 44 8.09 1.17 3.37
N PHE A 45 7.18 0.21 3.16
CA PHE A 45 7.26 -1.13 3.74
C PHE A 45 7.93 -2.07 2.73
N ASN A 46 8.96 -2.80 3.17
CA ASN A 46 9.73 -3.70 2.32
C ASN A 46 9.13 -5.12 2.35
N VAL A 47 8.42 -5.48 1.28
CA VAL A 47 7.79 -6.80 1.10
C VAL A 47 8.71 -7.87 0.53
N PHE A 48 9.97 -7.52 0.21
CA PHE A 48 10.98 -8.44 -0.32
C PHE A 48 11.91 -9.01 0.75
N SER A 49 11.80 -8.54 2.00
CA SER A 49 12.60 -9.08 3.09
C SER A 49 12.18 -10.53 3.38
N PRO A 50 13.10 -11.51 3.30
CA PRO A 50 12.78 -12.88 3.65
C PRO A 50 12.50 -13.01 5.15
N THR A 51 11.59 -13.91 5.51
CA THR A 51 11.33 -14.33 6.89
C THR A 51 12.35 -15.41 7.32
N ASP A 52 12.15 -15.95 8.52
CA ASP A 52 12.88 -17.11 9.06
C ASP A 52 12.82 -18.34 8.15
N ASP A 53 11.72 -18.53 7.43
CA ASP A 53 11.55 -19.60 6.43
C ASP A 53 12.19 -19.29 5.06
N GLY A 54 12.86 -18.15 4.93
CA GLY A 54 13.57 -17.74 3.70
C GLY A 54 12.67 -17.22 2.57
N LEU A 55 11.36 -17.13 2.78
CA LEU A 55 10.39 -16.59 1.83
C LEU A 55 10.02 -15.15 2.18
N SER A 56 9.80 -14.30 1.19
CA SER A 56 9.26 -12.95 1.38
C SER A 56 7.74 -12.92 1.15
N LEU A 57 7.08 -11.85 1.60
CA LEU A 57 5.64 -11.66 1.35
C LEU A 57 5.35 -11.68 -0.16
N ASN A 58 6.24 -11.10 -0.96
CA ASN A 58 6.08 -11.06 -2.42
C ASN A 58 6.18 -12.45 -3.07
N ASP A 59 6.88 -13.41 -2.46
CA ASP A 59 7.03 -14.76 -3.00
C ASP A 59 5.77 -15.61 -2.77
N ILE A 60 5.04 -15.34 -1.69
CA ILE A 60 3.86 -16.12 -1.27
C ILE A 60 2.54 -15.47 -1.67
N GLN A 61 2.55 -14.18 -2.01
CA GLN A 61 1.33 -13.44 -2.33
C GLN A 61 0.73 -13.92 -3.67
N LEU A 62 -0.50 -14.44 -3.61
CA LEU A 62 -1.27 -14.78 -4.81
C LEU A 62 -1.65 -13.49 -5.54
N ASN A 63 -1.15 -13.32 -6.77
CA ASN A 63 -1.31 -12.10 -7.55
C ASN A 63 -2.70 -11.90 -8.16
N GLY A 64 -3.58 -12.91 -8.12
CA GLY A 64 -4.98 -12.82 -8.56
C GLY A 64 -5.20 -12.52 -10.05
N GLY A 65 -4.13 -12.38 -10.83
CA GLY A 65 -4.18 -11.94 -12.23
C GLY A 65 -4.44 -10.43 -12.40
N VAL A 66 -4.42 -9.98 -13.65
CA VAL A 66 -4.67 -8.57 -13.99
C VAL A 66 -6.19 -8.34 -14.05
N ILE A 67 -6.71 -7.55 -13.11
CA ILE A 67 -8.13 -7.15 -13.06
C ILE A 67 -8.37 -5.88 -13.91
N GLN A 68 -7.33 -5.09 -14.14
CA GLN A 68 -7.44 -3.81 -14.84
C GLN A 68 -7.55 -4.03 -16.36
N ASP A 69 -8.51 -3.35 -16.97
CA ASP A 69 -8.61 -3.22 -18.42
C ASP A 69 -7.31 -2.65 -19.01
N ASP A 70 -7.05 -2.98 -20.27
CA ASP A 70 -5.93 -2.44 -21.02
C ASP A 70 -5.91 -0.89 -21.00
N LEU A 71 -4.75 -0.33 -20.63
CA LEU A 71 -4.57 1.11 -20.46
C LEU A 71 -4.79 1.87 -21.77
N TYR A 72 -4.39 1.30 -22.91
CA TYR A 72 -4.54 1.94 -24.21
C TYR A 72 -6.04 2.05 -24.59
N ALA A 73 -6.80 0.98 -24.39
CA ALA A 73 -8.25 1.01 -24.55
C ALA A 73 -8.95 2.02 -23.60
N GLN A 74 -8.46 2.16 -22.36
CA GLN A 74 -8.96 3.18 -21.42
C GLN A 74 -8.66 4.61 -21.93
N MET A 75 -7.45 4.85 -22.46
CA MET A 75 -7.08 6.17 -23.00
C MET A 75 -7.93 6.56 -24.22
N ILE A 76 -8.19 5.65 -25.16
CA ILE A 76 -9.04 5.94 -26.33
C ILE A 76 -10.46 6.33 -25.89
N ARG A 77 -11.05 5.57 -24.96
CA ARG A 77 -12.38 5.84 -24.40
C ARG A 77 -12.42 7.21 -23.73
N PHE A 78 -11.38 7.54 -22.95
CA PHE A 78 -11.25 8.83 -22.29
C PHE A 78 -11.19 9.99 -23.29
N CYS A 79 -10.52 9.81 -24.44
CA CYS A 79 -10.42 10.81 -25.51
C CYS A 79 -11.65 10.88 -26.43
N THR A 80 -12.64 9.99 -26.29
CA THR A 80 -13.78 9.92 -27.22
C THR A 80 -14.79 11.06 -27.02
N PHE A 81 -14.90 11.58 -25.79
CA PHE A 81 -15.87 12.61 -25.44
C PHE A 81 -15.25 14.01 -25.43
N ARG A 82 -16.07 15.02 -25.75
CA ARG A 82 -15.64 16.43 -25.80
C ARG A 82 -15.15 16.98 -24.46
N TYR A 83 -15.65 16.42 -23.36
CA TYR A 83 -15.31 16.83 -22.00
C TYR A 83 -14.88 15.61 -21.20
N ALA A 84 -13.83 15.76 -20.42
CA ALA A 84 -13.28 14.71 -19.59
C ALA A 84 -13.10 15.24 -18.15
N LEU A 85 -13.44 14.42 -17.16
CA LEU A 85 -13.26 14.73 -15.75
C LEU A 85 -12.23 13.78 -15.15
N THR A 86 -11.31 14.33 -14.38
CA THR A 86 -10.25 13.59 -13.70
C THR A 86 -10.22 13.97 -12.23
N ALA A 87 -10.07 12.98 -11.36
CA ALA A 87 -9.88 13.18 -9.93
C ALA A 87 -8.79 12.24 -9.41
N ASP A 88 -7.99 12.73 -8.46
CA ASP A 88 -7.02 11.92 -7.72
C ASP A 88 -7.64 11.47 -6.39
N ILE A 89 -7.68 10.16 -6.16
CA ILE A 89 -8.18 9.59 -4.90
C ILE A 89 -7.00 9.40 -3.94
N LYS A 90 -6.83 10.37 -3.05
CA LYS A 90 -5.76 10.37 -2.05
C LYS A 90 -5.86 9.13 -1.14
N LYS A 91 -4.78 8.33 -1.09
CA LYS A 91 -4.65 7.11 -0.25
C LYS A 91 -5.68 6.01 -0.55
N MET A 92 -6.13 5.86 -1.80
CA MET A 92 -7.18 4.89 -2.18
C MET A 92 -6.97 3.48 -1.62
N TYR A 93 -5.74 2.93 -1.69
CA TYR A 93 -5.45 1.58 -1.23
C TYR A 93 -5.65 1.37 0.28
N ARG A 94 -5.66 2.44 1.06
CA ARG A 94 -5.87 2.37 2.52
C ARG A 94 -7.34 2.41 2.95
N MET A 95 -8.25 2.52 1.99
CA MET A 95 -9.70 2.49 2.22
C MET A 95 -10.29 1.09 2.01
N ILE A 96 -9.44 0.08 1.81
CA ILE A 96 -9.84 -1.31 1.68
C ILE A 96 -9.72 -1.97 3.06
N LEU A 97 -10.82 -2.51 3.56
CA LEU A 97 -10.82 -3.32 4.77
C LEU A 97 -10.21 -4.70 4.44
N ILE A 98 -9.19 -5.07 5.20
CA ILE A 98 -8.64 -6.43 5.19
C ILE A 98 -9.40 -7.19 6.29
N VAL A 99 -10.12 -8.23 5.90
CA VAL A 99 -10.93 -9.09 6.77
C VAL A 99 -10.17 -10.37 7.08
#